data_AF-A0A9D0GZJ1-F1
#
_entry.id   AF-A0A9D0GZJ1-F1
#
_cell.length_a   1.000
_cell.length_b   1.000
_cell.length_c   1.000
_cell.angle_alpha   90.00
_cell.angle_beta   90.00
_cell.angle_gamma   90.00
#
_symmetry.space_group_name_H-M   'P 1'
#
loop_
_entity.id
_entity.type
_entity.pdbx_description
1 polymer ?
#
loop_
_entity_poly.entity_id
_entity_poly.type
_entity_poly.pdbx_seq_one_letter_code
_entity_poly.pdbx_strand_id
1 'polypeptide(L)'
;MKKAVALFLFFAAAVLLTSCEGKGKLVIKEPPNADVYINGKHVGKTPLEIELKEGKYTIEVATSPFVLERKKDVWVYFDHTTELSFNPTPKGLLVINTKPEGATVLEGRNPIGKTPFKDKVDVGQHHIILKLGAVGTSRVVTVEYGKTTKLFVNLEKAVVHFKANPEDAVLYIDGKKIGKFPVTLELDQGVHNIVVEKGKYKDKFVLRVKKGDEITVNYQLQEVQLPPIQAYGPVTFTPDNKYLVTLGKAGIYFWDIKDFKPQISLYDPKDVRNFDKFINYGISDDGNYVVGIKPIRRLAYALPENLKGKKVDKIVVWDMKTTFPVLSRLYPMESFIPALSGNKAYFVTRDGKVKVIDIKTGKELDEKNLGKVPSAGKYINGKLYIGTQDGSVIVLNTLDGSVEKIQKLHDGKITDIQSSKDKTLIITASTDGSVILSKPDLSPIKTVKVGIKVYSANISPLKEKLAVGRWDKSVDVLDLKTGKVAYSIKNLRFVPISLVFADEEILITASSMENPEIDIFKNGHLMKKWIQTIK
;
A
#
# COMPACT_ATOMS: atom_id res chain seq x y z
N MET A 1 -99.10 -49.05 45.04
CA MET A 1 -99.21 -49.69 43.72
C MET A 1 -97.98 -50.55 43.49
N LYS A 2 -98.19 -51.88 43.37
CA LYS A 2 -97.36 -52.96 42.77
C LYS A 2 -95.91 -53.12 43.30
N LYS A 3 -95.65 -54.14 44.14
CA LYS A 3 -95.06 -55.49 43.83
C LYS A 3 -93.52 -55.42 43.64
N ALA A 4 -92.64 -56.31 44.09
CA ALA A 4 -92.64 -57.62 44.78
C ALA A 4 -91.13 -57.94 45.08
N VAL A 5 -90.76 -58.45 46.27
CA VAL A 5 -90.40 -59.87 46.59
C VAL A 5 -88.93 -60.28 46.34
N ALA A 6 -88.31 -60.81 47.43
CA ALA A 6 -87.26 -61.86 47.53
C ALA A 6 -85.83 -61.60 46.99
N LEU A 7 -84.72 -62.18 47.48
CA LEU A 7 -84.29 -62.95 48.67
C LEU A 7 -82.80 -63.33 48.42
N PHE A 8 -82.01 -63.57 49.47
CA PHE A 8 -80.71 -64.29 49.55
C PHE A 8 -79.36 -63.63 49.15
N LEU A 9 -78.60 -63.29 50.21
CA LEU A 9 -77.18 -63.55 50.50
C LEU A 9 -76.23 -63.90 49.33
N PHE A 10 -75.14 -63.15 49.19
CA PHE A 10 -73.78 -63.73 49.13
C PHE A 10 -72.72 -62.65 49.42
N PHE A 11 -71.68 -63.06 50.15
CA PHE A 11 -70.41 -62.37 50.38
C PHE A 11 -69.95 -61.50 49.19
N ALA A 12 -69.70 -60.21 49.43
CA ALA A 12 -68.82 -59.42 48.57
C ALA A 12 -67.69 -58.90 49.44
N ALA A 13 -66.64 -59.72 49.50
CA ALA A 13 -65.32 -59.33 49.96
C ALA A 13 -64.93 -58.01 49.30
N ALA A 14 -64.24 -57.18 50.07
CA ALA A 14 -63.53 -56.01 49.60
C ALA A 14 -62.62 -56.39 48.43
N VAL A 15 -63.12 -56.23 47.20
CA VAL A 15 -62.25 -56.06 46.05
C VAL A 15 -61.91 -54.58 46.04
N LEU A 16 -60.90 -54.25 46.84
CA LEU A 16 -59.96 -53.23 46.43
C LEU A 16 -59.61 -53.57 44.97
N LEU A 17 -60.14 -52.80 44.02
CA LEU A 17 -59.45 -52.56 42.77
C LEU A 17 -58.20 -51.78 43.18
N THR A 18 -57.23 -52.49 43.78
CA THR A 18 -55.84 -52.15 43.55
C THR A 18 -55.71 -52.26 42.05
N SER A 19 -55.76 -51.14 41.34
CA SER A 19 -55.05 -51.05 40.08
C SER A 19 -53.67 -51.57 40.42
N CYS A 20 -53.35 -52.77 39.96
CA CYS A 20 -52.01 -53.29 40.00
C CYS A 20 -51.24 -52.33 39.09
N GLU A 21 -50.80 -51.19 39.64
CA GLU A 21 -49.92 -50.28 38.96
C GLU A 21 -48.65 -51.07 38.81
N GLY A 22 -48.53 -51.70 37.65
CA GLY A 22 -47.45 -52.60 37.36
C GLY A 22 -46.15 -51.87 37.63
N LYS A 23 -45.33 -52.42 38.54
CA LYS A 23 -43.99 -51.90 38.77
C LYS A 23 -42.99 -52.66 37.93
N GLY A 24 -42.04 -51.93 37.36
CA GLY A 24 -40.82 -52.47 36.77
C GLY A 24 -39.62 -52.13 37.66
N LYS A 25 -38.55 -52.91 37.54
CA LYS A 25 -37.32 -52.71 38.30
C LYS A 25 -36.32 -51.92 37.46
N LEU A 26 -35.82 -50.79 37.96
CA LEU A 26 -34.72 -50.04 37.35
C LEU A 26 -33.44 -50.36 38.13
N VAL A 27 -32.38 -50.77 37.42
CA VAL A 27 -31.09 -51.13 38.00
C VAL A 27 -29.98 -50.29 37.36
N ILE A 28 -29.16 -49.66 38.21
CA ILE A 28 -28.00 -48.87 37.80
C ILE A 28 -26.82 -49.31 38.67
N LYS A 29 -25.88 -50.05 38.09
CA LYS A 29 -24.75 -50.64 38.84
C LYS A 29 -23.54 -49.70 38.94
N GLU A 30 -23.21 -49.02 37.85
CA GLU A 30 -22.00 -48.20 37.69
C GLU A 30 -22.36 -46.79 37.22
N PRO A 31 -21.51 -45.77 37.49
CA PRO A 31 -20.30 -45.76 38.34
C PRO A 31 -20.65 -45.90 39.83
N PRO A 32 -19.74 -46.25 40.77
CA PRO A 32 -20.09 -46.46 42.17
C PRO A 32 -20.23 -45.13 42.95
N ASN A 33 -21.12 -45.09 43.95
CA ASN A 33 -21.35 -43.94 44.84
C ASN A 33 -21.76 -42.63 44.13
N ALA A 34 -22.34 -42.73 42.94
CA ALA A 34 -22.86 -41.59 42.19
C ALA A 34 -24.30 -41.29 42.58
N ASP A 35 -24.63 -40.01 42.74
CA ASP A 35 -25.98 -39.55 43.02
C ASP A 35 -26.90 -39.83 41.83
N VAL A 36 -28.04 -40.47 42.09
CA VAL A 36 -29.05 -40.80 41.09
C VAL A 36 -30.27 -39.90 41.28
N TYR A 37 -30.75 -39.35 40.17
CA TYR A 37 -31.95 -38.53 40.12
C TYR A 37 -32.95 -39.12 39.12
N ILE A 38 -34.22 -39.20 39.52
CA ILE A 38 -35.32 -39.67 38.67
C ILE A 38 -36.33 -38.54 38.55
N ASN A 39 -36.62 -38.13 37.31
CA ASN A 39 -37.47 -36.98 36.99
C ASN A 39 -37.05 -35.71 37.76
N GLY A 40 -35.73 -35.54 37.98
CA GLY A 40 -35.14 -34.41 38.69
C GLY A 40 -35.11 -34.52 40.22
N LYS A 41 -35.70 -35.54 40.83
CA LYS A 41 -35.65 -35.78 42.28
C LYS A 41 -34.48 -36.72 42.62
N HIS A 42 -33.66 -36.36 43.61
CA HIS A 42 -32.62 -37.25 44.15
C HIS A 42 -33.28 -38.47 44.81
N VAL A 43 -32.89 -39.67 44.39
CA VAL A 43 -33.49 -40.93 44.86
C VAL A 43 -32.52 -41.84 45.59
N GLY A 44 -31.21 -41.57 45.53
CA GLY A 44 -30.19 -42.39 46.17
C GLY A 44 -28.85 -42.32 45.46
N LYS A 45 -28.01 -43.34 45.69
CA LYS A 45 -26.70 -43.48 45.05
C LYS A 45 -26.55 -44.85 44.40
N THR A 46 -25.70 -44.95 43.40
CA THR A 46 -25.32 -46.21 42.75
C THR A 46 -24.39 -47.07 43.64
N PRO A 47 -24.46 -48.42 43.56
CA PRO A 47 -25.46 -49.20 42.83
C PRO A 47 -26.87 -48.96 43.37
N LEU A 48 -27.84 -48.73 42.47
CA LEU A 48 -29.23 -48.45 42.81
C LEU A 48 -30.15 -49.47 42.14
N GLU A 49 -31.01 -50.10 42.94
CA GLU A 49 -32.14 -50.87 42.47
C GLU A 49 -33.42 -50.27 43.04
N ILE A 50 -34.38 -49.93 42.17
CA ILE A 50 -35.63 -49.30 42.59
C ILE A 50 -36.79 -49.78 41.74
N GLU A 51 -37.92 -50.05 42.37
CA GLU A 51 -39.17 -50.32 41.66
C GLU A 51 -39.90 -49.01 41.34
N LEU A 52 -40.22 -48.84 40.07
CA LEU A 52 -40.95 -47.69 39.55
C LEU A 52 -42.23 -48.19 38.89
N LYS A 53 -43.29 -47.37 38.93
CA LYS A 53 -44.49 -47.66 38.13
C LYS A 53 -44.10 -47.70 36.65
N GLU A 54 -44.84 -48.45 35.86
CA GLU A 54 -44.66 -48.43 34.41
C GLU A 54 -44.80 -47.01 33.84
N GLY A 55 -43.87 -46.61 32.98
CA GLY A 55 -43.88 -45.29 32.35
C GLY A 55 -42.53 -44.78 31.87
N LYS A 56 -42.51 -43.54 31.37
CA LYS A 56 -41.30 -42.85 30.93
C LYS A 56 -40.66 -42.08 32.07
N TYR A 57 -39.35 -42.22 32.19
CA TYR A 57 -38.53 -41.54 33.17
C TYR A 57 -37.35 -40.82 32.53
N THR A 58 -36.95 -39.70 33.12
CA THR A 58 -35.63 -39.11 32.90
C THR A 58 -34.73 -39.49 34.04
N ILE A 59 -33.62 -40.16 33.74
CA ILE A 59 -32.66 -40.66 34.73
C ILE A 59 -31.36 -39.89 34.57
N GLU A 60 -30.82 -39.37 35.68
CA GLU A 60 -29.54 -38.68 35.72
C GLU A 60 -28.65 -39.30 36.80
N VAL A 61 -27.38 -39.53 36.46
CA VAL A 61 -26.37 -40.08 37.38
C VAL A 61 -25.19 -39.11 37.43
N ALA A 62 -24.79 -38.70 38.65
CA ALA A 62 -23.76 -37.72 38.88
C ALA A 62 -22.73 -38.21 39.91
N THR A 63 -21.45 -38.32 39.52
CA THR A 63 -20.35 -38.60 40.47
C THR A 63 -19.82 -37.33 41.14
N SER A 64 -20.10 -36.16 40.55
CA SER A 64 -19.87 -34.84 41.14
C SER A 64 -20.81 -33.80 40.49
N PRO A 65 -20.93 -32.56 41.01
CA PRO A 65 -21.79 -31.53 40.42
C PRO A 65 -21.52 -31.22 38.94
N PHE A 66 -20.32 -31.53 38.45
CA PHE A 66 -19.89 -31.30 37.06
C PHE A 66 -19.50 -32.59 36.33
N VAL A 67 -19.81 -33.77 36.87
CA VAL A 67 -19.57 -35.06 36.20
C VAL A 67 -20.89 -35.83 36.24
N LEU A 68 -21.71 -35.67 35.19
CA LEU A 68 -23.06 -36.25 35.12
C LEU A 68 -23.44 -36.71 33.71
N GLU A 69 -24.24 -37.77 33.62
CA GLU A 69 -24.89 -38.23 32.40
C GLU A 69 -26.41 -38.31 32.61
N ARG A 70 -27.18 -37.94 31.58
CA ARG A 70 -28.65 -37.94 31.60
C ARG A 70 -29.20 -38.75 30.43
N LYS A 71 -30.11 -39.69 30.71
CA LYS A 71 -30.90 -40.43 29.73
C LYS A 71 -32.37 -40.01 29.83
N LYS A 72 -32.92 -39.50 28.72
CA LYS A 72 -34.33 -39.10 28.61
C LYS A 72 -35.16 -40.24 28.02
N ASP A 73 -36.46 -40.21 28.30
CA ASP A 73 -37.45 -41.14 27.73
C ASP A 73 -37.13 -42.62 27.99
N VAL A 74 -36.49 -42.93 29.11
CA VAL A 74 -36.27 -44.31 29.54
C VAL A 74 -37.63 -44.90 29.91
N TRP A 75 -38.08 -45.89 29.14
CA TRP A 75 -39.32 -46.61 29.44
C TRP A 75 -39.03 -47.73 30.44
N VAL A 76 -39.75 -47.74 31.56
CA VAL A 76 -39.76 -48.84 32.53
C VAL A 76 -41.03 -49.64 32.30
N TYR A 77 -40.89 -50.93 31.97
CA TYR A 77 -42.02 -51.84 31.70
C TYR A 77 -42.41 -52.62 32.96
N PHE A 78 -43.70 -52.94 33.08
CA PHE A 78 -44.18 -53.81 34.14
C PHE A 78 -43.47 -55.17 34.13
N ASP A 79 -43.08 -55.67 35.31
CA ASP A 79 -42.47 -56.99 35.53
C ASP A 79 -41.18 -57.25 34.71
N HIS A 80 -40.51 -56.17 34.31
CA HIS A 80 -39.21 -56.23 33.62
C HIS A 80 -38.15 -55.49 34.42
N THR A 81 -36.91 -55.96 34.29
CA THR A 81 -35.74 -55.24 34.80
C THR A 81 -35.12 -54.42 33.69
N THR A 82 -35.13 -53.09 33.83
CA THR A 82 -34.40 -52.16 32.97
C THR A 82 -33.04 -51.91 33.60
N GLU A 83 -31.98 -52.50 33.04
CA GLU A 83 -30.61 -52.18 33.44
C GLU A 83 -30.08 -51.02 32.60
N LEU A 84 -29.57 -49.98 33.25
CA LEU A 84 -28.90 -48.86 32.60
C LEU A 84 -27.43 -48.81 32.99
N SER A 85 -26.57 -48.60 32.00
CA SER A 85 -25.17 -48.24 32.21
C SER A 85 -24.97 -46.75 31.99
N PHE A 86 -24.13 -46.11 32.82
CA PHE A 86 -23.74 -44.71 32.70
C PHE A 86 -22.22 -44.60 32.73
N ASN A 87 -21.68 -43.66 31.97
CA ASN A 87 -20.28 -43.24 32.00
C ASN A 87 -20.20 -41.70 32.07
N PRO A 88 -20.52 -41.10 33.22
CA PRO A 88 -20.52 -39.64 33.40
C PRO A 88 -19.17 -39.00 33.07
N THR A 89 -19.18 -38.05 32.14
CA THR A 89 -18.00 -37.29 31.71
C THR A 89 -17.88 -35.95 32.45
N PRO A 90 -16.66 -35.43 32.67
CA PRO A 90 -16.46 -34.08 33.19
C PRO A 90 -17.05 -33.00 32.28
N LYS A 91 -17.71 -32.01 32.89
CA LYS A 91 -18.44 -30.91 32.24
C LYS A 91 -18.01 -29.54 32.75
N GLY A 92 -18.26 -28.52 31.95
CA GLY A 92 -18.25 -27.10 32.34
C GLY A 92 -19.58 -26.43 32.01
N LEU A 93 -19.79 -25.21 32.52
CA LEU A 93 -21.01 -24.44 32.26
C LEU A 93 -20.81 -23.52 31.05
N LEU A 94 -21.60 -23.68 30.00
CA LEU A 94 -21.56 -22.81 28.83
C LEU A 94 -22.73 -21.83 28.86
N VAL A 95 -22.44 -20.53 28.76
CA VAL A 95 -23.42 -19.45 28.68
C VAL A 95 -23.26 -18.72 27.35
N ILE A 96 -24.28 -18.70 26.51
CA ILE A 96 -24.23 -18.06 25.19
C ILE A 96 -25.34 -17.02 25.07
N ASN A 97 -24.96 -15.79 24.74
CA ASN A 97 -25.86 -14.68 24.48
C ASN A 97 -25.64 -14.14 23.07
N THR A 98 -26.71 -13.63 22.45
CA THR A 98 -26.61 -12.96 21.15
C THR A 98 -27.34 -11.62 21.16
N LYS A 99 -26.97 -10.75 20.22
CA LYS A 99 -27.75 -9.56 19.85
C LYS A 99 -28.18 -9.70 18.38
N PRO A 100 -29.46 -9.83 18.05
CA PRO A 100 -30.61 -9.96 18.96
C PRO A 100 -30.58 -11.31 19.70
N GLU A 101 -31.36 -11.42 20.77
CA GLU A 101 -31.62 -12.70 21.44
C GLU A 101 -32.50 -13.62 20.58
N GLY A 102 -32.60 -14.90 20.97
CA GLY A 102 -33.46 -15.89 20.30
C GLY A 102 -32.81 -16.68 19.18
N ALA A 103 -31.49 -16.59 19.01
CA ALA A 103 -30.74 -17.38 18.03
C ALA A 103 -30.73 -18.86 18.41
N THR A 104 -30.96 -19.75 17.46
CA THR A 104 -30.78 -21.20 17.65
C THR A 104 -29.30 -21.49 17.85
N VAL A 105 -28.99 -22.22 18.93
CA VAL A 105 -27.65 -22.70 19.26
C VAL A 105 -27.53 -24.15 18.79
N LEU A 106 -26.52 -24.44 17.98
CA LEU A 106 -26.17 -25.78 17.55
C LEU A 106 -24.75 -26.11 17.97
N GLU A 107 -24.53 -27.35 18.35
CA GLU A 107 -23.20 -27.95 18.49
C GLU A 107 -22.94 -28.86 17.30
N GLY A 108 -22.03 -28.46 16.42
CA GLY A 108 -21.91 -29.06 15.09
C GLY A 108 -23.23 -28.94 14.31
N ARG A 109 -23.94 -30.04 14.09
CA ARG A 109 -25.24 -30.07 13.40
C ARG A 109 -26.45 -30.23 14.33
N ASN A 110 -26.23 -30.42 15.63
CA ASN A 110 -27.28 -30.77 16.58
C ASN A 110 -27.79 -29.50 17.29
N PRO A 111 -29.08 -29.15 17.18
CA PRO A 111 -29.65 -28.05 17.95
C PRO A 111 -29.67 -28.38 19.44
N ILE A 112 -29.05 -27.54 20.27
CA ILE A 112 -28.97 -27.72 21.73
C ILE A 112 -29.84 -26.72 22.51
N GLY A 113 -30.29 -25.63 21.87
CA GLY A 113 -31.17 -24.65 22.50
C GLY A 113 -31.32 -23.35 21.73
N LYS A 114 -31.74 -22.29 22.42
CA LYS A 114 -31.80 -20.92 21.89
C LYS A 114 -31.12 -19.95 22.87
N THR A 115 -30.61 -18.82 22.39
CA THR A 115 -30.04 -17.76 23.23
C THR A 115 -31.14 -16.91 23.90
N PRO A 116 -30.94 -16.44 25.15
CA PRO A 116 -29.87 -16.78 26.08
C PRO A 116 -29.84 -18.28 26.41
N PHE A 117 -28.67 -18.90 26.23
CA PHE A 117 -28.47 -20.34 26.45
C PHE A 117 -27.56 -20.55 27.65
N LYS A 118 -27.91 -21.51 28.50
CA LYS A 118 -27.11 -21.89 29.67
C LYS A 118 -27.29 -23.38 29.95
N ASP A 119 -26.24 -24.17 29.76
CA ASP A 119 -26.25 -25.60 30.09
C ASP A 119 -24.85 -26.12 30.41
N LYS A 120 -24.78 -27.30 31.03
CA LYS A 120 -23.54 -28.04 31.28
C LYS A 120 -23.18 -28.86 30.04
N VAL A 121 -22.02 -28.61 29.47
CA VAL A 121 -21.49 -29.33 28.29
C VAL A 121 -20.18 -30.00 28.65
N ASP A 122 -19.77 -31.01 27.88
CA ASP A 122 -18.52 -31.73 28.11
C ASP A 122 -17.31 -30.79 28.16
N VAL A 123 -16.20 -31.23 28.75
CA VAL A 123 -14.95 -30.45 28.75
C VAL A 123 -14.25 -30.65 27.41
N GLY A 124 -13.75 -29.57 26.81
CA GLY A 124 -13.03 -29.63 25.53
C GLY A 124 -13.41 -28.50 24.60
N GLN A 125 -13.07 -28.65 23.32
CA GLN A 125 -13.41 -27.68 22.28
C GLN A 125 -14.80 -27.99 21.69
N HIS A 126 -15.68 -27.00 21.70
CA HIS A 126 -17.02 -27.08 21.13
C HIS A 126 -17.13 -26.14 19.93
N HIS A 127 -17.59 -26.67 18.80
CA HIS A 127 -17.93 -25.88 17.63
C HIS A 127 -19.40 -25.46 17.69
N ILE A 128 -19.61 -24.23 18.14
CA ILE A 128 -20.93 -23.64 18.31
C ILE A 128 -21.33 -22.90 17.04
N ILE A 129 -22.48 -23.26 16.48
CA ILE A 129 -23.12 -22.55 15.37
C ILE A 129 -24.34 -21.81 15.91
N LEU A 130 -24.44 -20.52 15.61
CA LEU A 130 -25.57 -19.66 16.00
C LEU A 130 -26.33 -19.26 14.74
N LYS A 131 -27.65 -19.43 14.74
CA LYS A 131 -28.51 -19.08 13.60
C LYS A 131 -29.72 -18.27 14.04
N LEU A 132 -29.92 -17.10 13.44
CA LEU A 132 -31.12 -16.28 13.61
C LEU A 132 -31.64 -15.85 12.23
N GLY A 133 -32.79 -16.43 11.84
CA GLY A 133 -33.33 -16.25 10.49
C GLY A 133 -32.34 -16.72 9.40
N ALA A 134 -31.96 -15.80 8.51
CA ALA A 134 -31.00 -16.04 7.43
C ALA A 134 -29.53 -15.84 7.86
N VAL A 135 -29.26 -15.26 9.04
CA VAL A 135 -27.90 -15.00 9.53
C VAL A 135 -27.41 -16.20 10.33
N GLY A 136 -26.19 -16.66 10.03
CA GLY A 136 -25.53 -17.75 10.73
C GLY A 136 -24.04 -17.50 10.89
N THR A 137 -23.48 -17.83 12.06
CA THR A 137 -22.05 -17.72 12.35
C THR A 137 -21.61 -18.86 13.25
N SER A 138 -20.30 -19.07 13.41
CA SER A 138 -19.79 -20.13 14.27
C SER A 138 -18.59 -19.70 15.10
N ARG A 139 -18.44 -20.30 16.28
CA ARG A 139 -17.35 -20.05 17.24
C ARG A 139 -16.83 -21.37 17.78
N VAL A 140 -15.53 -21.46 17.99
CA VAL A 140 -14.93 -22.54 18.77
C VAL A 140 -14.74 -22.02 20.18
N VAL A 141 -15.35 -22.67 21.15
CA VAL A 141 -15.21 -22.34 22.57
C VAL A 141 -14.58 -23.52 23.31
N THR A 142 -13.61 -23.24 24.17
CA THR A 142 -13.02 -24.26 25.03
C THR A 142 -13.73 -24.22 26.37
N VAL A 143 -14.41 -25.30 26.73
CA VAL A 143 -15.10 -25.46 28.00
C VAL A 143 -14.18 -26.21 28.96
N GLU A 144 -13.93 -25.62 30.12
CA GLU A 144 -13.09 -26.18 31.18
C GLU A 144 -13.92 -26.78 32.31
N TYR A 145 -13.38 -27.79 32.98
CA TYR A 145 -14.04 -28.49 34.07
C TYR A 145 -14.48 -27.53 35.19
N GLY A 146 -15.77 -27.58 35.54
CA GLY A 146 -16.34 -26.79 36.64
C GLY A 146 -16.38 -25.27 36.42
N LYS A 147 -15.86 -24.75 35.30
CA LYS A 147 -15.82 -23.31 35.00
C LYS A 147 -17.01 -22.85 34.15
N THR A 148 -17.34 -21.57 34.26
CA THR A 148 -18.32 -20.92 33.39
C THR A 148 -17.64 -20.29 32.19
N THR A 149 -17.90 -20.81 31.00
CA THR A 149 -17.47 -20.25 29.71
C THR A 149 -18.58 -19.36 29.17
N LYS A 150 -18.29 -18.08 28.92
CA LYS A 150 -19.26 -17.11 28.39
C LYS A 150 -18.92 -16.78 26.95
N LEU A 151 -19.91 -16.84 26.06
CA LEU A 151 -19.82 -16.42 24.67
C LEU A 151 -20.89 -15.36 24.40
N PHE A 152 -20.50 -14.24 23.80
CA PHE A 152 -21.42 -13.24 23.30
C PHE A 152 -21.17 -13.03 21.80
N VAL A 153 -22.23 -12.98 21.00
CA VAL A 153 -22.12 -12.78 19.55
C VAL A 153 -23.14 -11.74 19.07
N ASN A 154 -22.66 -10.67 18.42
CA ASN A 154 -23.52 -9.73 17.72
C ASN A 154 -23.85 -10.29 16.32
N LEU A 155 -25.13 -10.59 16.07
CA LEU A 155 -25.65 -11.09 14.80
C LEU A 155 -26.25 -9.98 13.93
N GLU A 156 -26.34 -8.73 14.43
CA GLU A 156 -26.80 -7.57 13.65
C GLU A 156 -25.67 -6.93 12.86
N LYS A 157 -24.45 -6.98 13.40
CA LYS A 157 -23.23 -6.34 12.88
C LYS A 157 -22.03 -7.28 12.89
N ALA A 158 -20.98 -6.90 12.19
CA ALA A 158 -19.67 -7.53 12.32
C ALA A 158 -18.87 -6.87 13.44
N VAL A 159 -18.17 -7.64 14.26
CA VAL A 159 -17.24 -7.12 15.27
C VAL A 159 -15.82 -7.19 14.70
N VAL A 160 -15.10 -6.08 14.66
CA VAL A 160 -13.73 -6.04 14.13
C VAL A 160 -12.78 -5.47 15.16
N HIS A 161 -11.75 -6.26 15.50
CA HIS A 161 -10.65 -5.87 16.37
C HIS A 161 -9.48 -5.40 15.51
N PHE A 162 -9.26 -4.09 15.47
CA PHE A 162 -8.14 -3.49 14.79
C PHE A 162 -6.94 -3.34 15.73
N LYS A 163 -5.81 -3.89 15.33
CA LYS A 163 -4.51 -3.70 15.98
C LYS A 163 -3.51 -3.20 14.93
N ALA A 164 -2.70 -2.22 15.27
CA ALA A 164 -1.65 -1.76 14.38
C ALA A 164 -0.34 -1.48 15.12
N ASN A 165 0.77 -1.66 14.41
CA ASN A 165 2.08 -1.19 14.81
C ASN A 165 2.56 -0.11 13.82
N PRO A 166 2.88 1.11 14.26
CA PRO A 166 2.84 1.59 15.65
C PRO A 166 1.41 1.95 16.12
N GLU A 167 1.14 1.78 17.42
CA GLU A 167 -0.19 1.92 18.02
C GLU A 167 -0.75 3.35 17.97
N ASP A 168 0.13 4.36 17.90
CA ASP A 168 -0.22 5.77 17.79
C ASP A 168 -0.68 6.21 16.40
N ALA A 169 -0.70 5.29 15.42
CA ALA A 169 -1.33 5.50 14.12
C ALA A 169 -2.85 5.74 14.28
N VAL A 170 -3.43 6.44 13.32
CA VAL A 170 -4.84 6.83 13.26
C VAL A 170 -5.57 5.98 12.23
N LEU A 171 -6.67 5.37 12.65
CA LEU A 171 -7.60 4.62 11.82
C LEU A 171 -8.69 5.53 11.25
N TYR A 172 -8.94 5.40 9.96
CA TYR A 172 -10.14 5.94 9.30
C TYR A 172 -10.89 4.81 8.62
N ILE A 173 -12.23 4.86 8.69
CA ILE A 173 -13.14 3.92 8.02
C ILE A 173 -14.13 4.72 7.21
N ASP A 174 -14.24 4.43 5.91
CA ASP A 174 -15.13 5.11 4.96
C ASP A 174 -15.01 6.64 5.00
N GLY A 175 -13.76 7.12 5.15
CA GLY A 175 -13.44 8.55 5.24
C GLY A 175 -13.65 9.18 6.62
N LYS A 176 -14.26 8.48 7.58
CA LYS A 176 -14.46 8.97 8.95
C LYS A 176 -13.27 8.61 9.84
N LYS A 177 -12.72 9.60 10.55
CA LYS A 177 -11.69 9.39 11.57
C LYS A 177 -12.28 8.63 12.75
N ILE A 178 -11.69 7.48 13.09
CA ILE A 178 -12.11 6.66 14.22
C ILE A 178 -11.27 7.00 15.46
N GLY A 179 -9.95 6.85 15.38
CA GLY A 179 -9.09 6.96 16.56
C GLY A 179 -7.77 6.22 16.41
N LYS A 180 -7.09 5.97 17.52
CA LYS A 180 -5.82 5.22 17.57
C LYS A 180 -6.04 3.74 17.84
N PHE A 181 -5.00 2.93 17.69
CA PHE A 181 -5.04 1.48 17.94
C PHE A 181 -4.61 1.17 19.39
N PRO A 182 -5.01 0.01 19.96
CA PRO A 182 -6.01 -0.93 19.42
C PRO A 182 -7.43 -0.39 19.55
N VAL A 183 -8.32 -0.77 18.62
CA VAL A 183 -9.74 -0.38 18.65
C VAL A 183 -10.65 -1.52 18.21
N THR A 184 -11.77 -1.71 18.91
CA THR A 184 -12.83 -2.68 18.54
C THR A 184 -14.07 -1.92 18.09
N LEU A 185 -14.64 -2.30 16.94
CA LEU A 185 -15.78 -1.61 16.34
C LEU A 185 -16.82 -2.61 15.84
N GLU A 186 -18.08 -2.17 15.86
CA GLU A 186 -19.18 -2.85 15.17
C GLU A 186 -19.40 -2.20 13.79
N LEU A 187 -19.27 -2.98 12.73
CA LEU A 187 -19.45 -2.53 11.35
C LEU A 187 -20.71 -3.15 10.74
N ASP A 188 -21.40 -2.36 9.93
CA ASP A 188 -22.52 -2.87 9.14
C ASP A 188 -22.01 -3.86 8.07
N GLN A 189 -22.87 -4.74 7.59
CA GLN A 189 -22.47 -5.68 6.54
C GLN A 189 -22.13 -4.92 5.25
N GLY A 190 -20.98 -5.21 4.65
CA GLY A 190 -20.58 -4.59 3.40
C GLY A 190 -19.08 -4.52 3.18
N VAL A 191 -18.69 -3.59 2.32
CA VAL A 191 -17.30 -3.29 1.94
C VAL A 191 -16.93 -1.96 2.58
N HIS A 192 -15.92 -1.97 3.44
CA HIS A 192 -15.40 -0.79 4.13
C HIS A 192 -14.00 -0.43 3.63
N ASN A 193 -13.77 0.85 3.36
CA ASN A 193 -12.46 1.38 3.01
C ASN A 193 -11.71 1.73 4.28
N ILE A 194 -10.59 1.06 4.51
CA ILE A 194 -9.75 1.24 5.69
C ILE A 194 -8.52 2.05 5.31
N VAL A 195 -8.21 3.06 6.11
CA VAL A 195 -6.99 3.87 5.98
C VAL A 195 -6.30 3.92 7.33
N VAL A 196 -4.99 3.68 7.34
CA VAL A 196 -4.13 3.76 8.53
C VAL A 196 -3.08 4.84 8.28
N GLU A 197 -2.96 5.79 9.20
CA GLU A 197 -2.14 6.99 9.02
C GLU A 197 -1.29 7.34 10.25
N LYS A 198 -0.01 7.68 10.05
CA LYS A 198 0.85 8.27 11.10
C LYS A 198 1.73 9.36 10.50
N GLY A 199 1.46 10.61 10.88
CA GLY A 199 2.19 11.77 10.32
C GLY A 199 2.00 11.87 8.81
N LYS A 200 3.09 11.69 8.05
CA LYS A 200 3.07 11.69 6.57
C LYS A 200 2.85 10.31 5.94
N TYR A 201 2.83 9.24 6.74
CA TYR A 201 2.70 7.87 6.26
C TYR A 201 1.23 7.46 6.24
N LYS A 202 0.79 6.87 5.13
CA LYS A 202 -0.61 6.49 4.90
C LYS A 202 -0.67 5.24 4.01
N ASP A 203 -1.47 4.26 4.42
CA ASP A 203 -1.81 3.12 3.59
C ASP A 203 -3.32 2.87 3.59
N LYS A 204 -3.81 2.15 2.57
CA LYS A 204 -5.22 1.89 2.35
C LYS A 204 -5.47 0.44 1.92
N PHE A 205 -6.54 -0.14 2.45
CA PHE A 205 -7.03 -1.45 2.00
C PHE A 205 -8.54 -1.53 2.16
N VAL A 206 -9.12 -2.61 1.64
CA VAL A 206 -10.57 -2.85 1.69
C VAL A 206 -10.85 -4.02 2.62
N LEU A 207 -11.79 -3.84 3.55
CA LEU A 207 -12.27 -4.88 4.44
C LEU A 207 -13.71 -5.26 4.06
N ARG A 208 -13.98 -6.55 3.85
CA ARG A 208 -15.33 -7.06 3.58
C ARG A 208 -15.82 -7.84 4.80
N VAL A 209 -17.00 -7.50 5.31
CA VAL A 209 -17.57 -8.12 6.51
C VAL A 209 -19.04 -8.49 6.31
N LYS A 210 -19.48 -9.54 6.99
CA LYS A 210 -20.86 -10.02 7.07
C LYS A 210 -21.39 -9.93 8.50
N LYS A 211 -22.71 -9.89 8.66
CA LYS A 211 -23.35 -9.94 9.98
C LYS A 211 -22.92 -11.20 10.74
N GLY A 212 -22.54 -11.06 12.02
CA GLY A 212 -22.06 -12.18 12.83
C GLY A 212 -20.56 -12.49 12.70
N ASP A 213 -19.85 -11.79 11.81
CA ASP A 213 -18.38 -11.93 11.72
C ASP A 213 -17.71 -11.36 12.97
N GLU A 214 -16.62 -12.00 13.39
CA GLU A 214 -15.69 -11.48 14.39
C GLU A 214 -14.27 -11.64 13.86
N ILE A 215 -13.64 -10.53 13.51
CA ILE A 215 -12.40 -10.50 12.73
C ILE A 215 -11.34 -9.73 13.51
N THR A 216 -10.12 -10.27 13.58
CA THR A 216 -8.96 -9.52 14.06
C THR A 216 -8.12 -9.08 12.86
N VAL A 217 -7.93 -7.77 12.70
CA VAL A 217 -7.05 -7.17 11.70
C VAL A 217 -5.77 -6.72 12.39
N ASN A 218 -4.67 -7.45 12.15
CA ASN A 218 -3.34 -7.08 12.60
C ASN A 218 -2.60 -6.37 11.45
N TYR A 219 -2.39 -5.07 11.59
CA TYR A 219 -1.79 -4.23 10.55
C TYR A 219 -0.39 -3.73 10.96
N GLN A 220 0.58 -3.79 10.06
CA GLN A 220 1.92 -3.25 10.28
C GLN A 220 2.11 -2.06 9.35
N LEU A 221 2.05 -0.85 9.88
CA LEU A 221 2.33 0.36 9.12
C LEU A 221 3.85 0.49 9.01
N GLN A 222 4.39 0.01 7.90
CA GLN A 222 5.80 0.18 7.60
C GLN A 222 6.05 1.63 7.20
N GLU A 223 7.18 2.20 7.65
CA GLU A 223 7.72 3.35 6.95
C GLU A 223 7.88 2.95 5.49
N VAL A 224 7.36 3.76 4.57
CA VAL A 224 7.73 3.63 3.17
C VAL A 224 9.24 3.87 3.14
N GLN A 225 10.03 2.80 3.12
CA GLN A 225 11.44 2.87 2.80
C GLN A 225 11.53 3.33 1.34
N LEU A 226 11.56 4.65 1.15
CA LEU A 226 12.11 5.19 -0.07
C LEU A 226 13.53 4.62 -0.15
N PRO A 227 13.91 3.95 -1.25
CA PRO A 227 15.25 3.43 -1.38
C PRO A 227 16.24 4.57 -1.13
N PRO A 228 17.44 4.31 -0.57
CA PRO A 228 18.46 5.33 -0.37
C PRO A 228 18.55 6.22 -1.60
N ILE A 229 18.30 7.51 -1.42
CA ILE A 229 18.11 8.43 -2.54
C ILE A 229 19.51 8.81 -3.02
N GLN A 230 20.07 7.96 -3.90
CA GLN A 230 21.14 8.42 -4.79
C GLN A 230 20.56 9.57 -5.59
N ALA A 231 21.14 10.76 -5.51
CA ALA A 231 20.74 11.91 -6.31
C ALA A 231 21.85 12.22 -7.32
N TYR A 232 21.49 12.48 -8.57
CA TYR A 232 22.44 12.79 -9.64
C TYR A 232 21.81 13.67 -10.71
N GLY A 233 22.65 14.18 -11.61
CA GLY A 233 22.25 15.06 -12.69
C GLY A 233 21.55 14.35 -13.86
N PRO A 234 20.85 15.10 -14.73
CA PRO A 234 20.77 16.56 -14.74
C PRO A 234 19.95 17.15 -13.59
N VAL A 235 20.31 18.34 -13.14
CA VAL A 235 19.59 19.08 -12.09
C VAL A 235 19.00 20.37 -12.64
N THR A 236 17.82 20.75 -12.17
CA THR A 236 17.16 22.00 -12.57
C THR A 236 16.18 22.47 -11.51
N PHE A 237 15.78 23.73 -11.54
CA PHE A 237 14.66 24.20 -10.73
C PHE A 237 13.34 24.07 -11.49
N THR A 238 12.26 23.84 -10.75
CA THR A 238 10.90 24.00 -11.30
C THR A 238 10.69 25.42 -11.84
N PRO A 239 9.75 25.65 -12.77
CA PRO A 239 9.49 26.97 -13.33
C PRO A 239 9.21 28.06 -12.27
N ASP A 240 8.51 27.69 -11.19
CA ASP A 240 8.23 28.55 -10.03
C ASP A 240 9.43 28.72 -9.07
N ASN A 241 10.57 28.07 -9.35
CA ASN A 241 11.78 27.99 -8.53
C ASN A 241 11.57 27.44 -7.11
N LYS A 242 10.46 26.74 -6.87
CA LYS A 242 10.15 26.18 -5.56
C LYS A 242 10.98 24.95 -5.25
N TYR A 243 11.20 24.08 -6.24
CA TYR A 243 11.87 22.81 -6.03
C TYR A 243 13.10 22.68 -6.91
N LEU A 244 14.20 22.20 -6.32
CA LEU A 244 15.27 21.58 -7.08
C LEU A 244 14.79 20.20 -7.53
N VAL A 245 15.06 19.83 -8.77
CA VAL A 245 14.70 18.54 -9.35
C VAL A 245 15.97 17.77 -9.68
N THR A 246 16.02 16.51 -9.30
CA THR A 246 17.16 15.62 -9.55
C THR A 246 16.67 14.26 -10.02
N LEU A 247 17.55 13.52 -10.69
CA LEU A 247 17.35 12.09 -10.87
C LEU A 247 17.79 11.35 -9.61
N GLY A 248 17.29 10.13 -9.46
CA GLY A 248 17.84 9.21 -8.49
C GLY A 248 17.65 7.75 -8.84
N LYS A 249 17.94 6.86 -7.88
CA LYS A 249 17.97 5.41 -8.14
C LYS A 249 16.64 4.87 -8.65
N ALA A 250 15.52 5.36 -8.12
CA ALA A 250 14.18 4.84 -8.39
C ALA A 250 13.26 5.82 -9.14
N GLY A 251 13.68 7.07 -9.35
CA GLY A 251 12.74 8.10 -9.77
C GLY A 251 13.34 9.47 -10.02
N ILE A 252 12.45 10.44 -10.16
CA ILE A 252 12.72 11.87 -10.26
C ILE A 252 12.27 12.50 -8.93
N TYR A 253 13.12 13.29 -8.30
CA TYR A 253 12.91 13.80 -6.95
C TYR A 253 12.86 15.33 -6.95
N PHE A 254 11.91 15.88 -6.21
CA PHE A 254 11.71 17.32 -6.03
C PHE A 254 12.04 17.67 -4.59
N TRP A 255 12.94 18.62 -4.41
CA TRP A 255 13.54 18.96 -3.14
C TRP A 255 13.24 20.41 -2.80
N ASP A 256 12.71 20.64 -1.61
CA ASP A 256 12.74 21.99 -1.05
C ASP A 256 14.16 22.26 -0.56
N ILE A 257 14.84 23.22 -1.18
CA ILE A 257 16.23 23.55 -0.87
C ILE A 257 16.38 24.36 0.42
N LYS A 258 15.30 24.96 0.95
CA LYS A 258 15.36 25.67 2.24
C LYS A 258 15.49 24.69 3.39
N ASP A 259 14.70 23.61 3.33
CA ASP A 259 14.65 22.59 4.39
C ASP A 259 15.40 21.30 4.04
N PHE A 260 15.96 21.21 2.83
CA PHE A 260 16.70 20.07 2.28
C PHE A 260 15.97 18.72 2.41
N LYS A 261 14.66 18.73 2.16
CA LYS A 261 13.81 17.53 2.23
C LYS A 261 13.18 17.22 0.87
N PRO A 262 13.16 15.94 0.43
CA PRO A 262 12.39 15.53 -0.73
C PRO A 262 10.89 15.70 -0.41
N GLN A 263 10.19 16.44 -1.26
CA GLN A 263 8.76 16.72 -1.12
C GLN A 263 7.92 15.89 -2.09
N ILE A 264 8.45 15.63 -3.29
CA ILE A 264 7.76 14.84 -4.32
C ILE A 264 8.76 13.81 -4.86
N SER A 265 8.29 12.56 -4.99
CA SER A 265 9.05 11.47 -5.60
C SER A 265 8.21 10.85 -6.71
N LEU A 266 8.65 10.99 -7.95
CA LEU A 266 7.99 10.42 -9.11
C LEU A 266 8.70 9.13 -9.50
N TYR A 267 7.96 8.03 -9.52
CA TYR A 267 8.48 6.71 -9.86
C TYR A 267 7.57 6.00 -10.86
N ASP A 268 8.09 4.96 -11.48
CA ASP A 268 7.34 4.09 -12.37
C ASP A 268 6.58 3.03 -11.55
N PRO A 269 5.25 3.10 -11.42
CA PRO A 269 4.49 2.20 -10.56
C PRO A 269 4.51 0.74 -11.04
N LYS A 270 4.90 0.50 -12.30
CA LYS A 270 4.98 -0.86 -12.88
C LYS A 270 6.37 -1.48 -12.76
N ASP A 271 7.38 -0.73 -12.32
CA ASP A 271 8.73 -1.25 -12.07
C ASP A 271 9.09 -1.17 -10.58
N VAL A 272 8.44 -2.03 -9.81
CA VAL A 272 8.59 -2.11 -8.34
C VAL A 272 9.99 -2.51 -7.90
N ARG A 273 10.82 -3.05 -8.81
CA ARG A 273 12.17 -3.53 -8.51
C ARG A 273 13.28 -2.55 -8.90
N ASN A 274 12.94 -1.41 -9.54
CA ASN A 274 13.88 -0.35 -9.95
C ASN A 274 15.07 -0.88 -10.77
N PHE A 275 14.83 -1.78 -11.72
CA PHE A 275 15.92 -2.38 -12.49
C PHE A 275 16.55 -1.43 -13.49
N ASP A 276 15.72 -0.60 -14.12
CA ASP A 276 16.14 0.41 -15.07
C ASP A 276 16.01 1.80 -14.44
N LYS A 277 16.93 2.70 -14.73
CA LYS A 277 16.97 4.07 -14.16
C LYS A 277 16.44 5.08 -15.16
N PHE A 278 15.80 6.13 -14.66
CA PHE A 278 15.54 7.32 -15.47
C PHE A 278 16.88 7.97 -15.85
N ILE A 279 17.01 8.40 -17.10
CA ILE A 279 18.26 9.04 -17.59
C ILE A 279 18.10 10.54 -17.81
N ASN A 280 16.86 11.02 -17.95
CA ASN A 280 16.53 12.44 -18.11
C ASN A 280 15.06 12.68 -17.81
N TYR A 281 14.69 13.94 -17.61
CA TYR A 281 13.33 14.40 -17.40
C TYR A 281 13.10 15.77 -18.02
N GLY A 282 11.83 16.11 -18.24
CA GLY A 282 11.37 17.40 -18.73
C GLY A 282 10.19 17.88 -17.91
N ILE A 283 10.09 19.19 -17.69
CA ILE A 283 9.01 19.83 -16.93
C ILE A 283 8.31 20.81 -17.88
N SER A 284 6.99 20.81 -17.92
CA SER A 284 6.23 21.79 -18.69
C SER A 284 6.42 23.21 -18.12
N ASP A 285 6.26 24.24 -18.96
CA ASP A 285 6.45 25.65 -18.52
C ASP A 285 5.52 26.04 -17.36
N ASP A 286 4.32 25.48 -17.33
CA ASP A 286 3.34 25.68 -16.25
C ASP A 286 3.59 24.81 -15.00
N GLY A 287 4.59 23.91 -15.05
CA GLY A 287 4.92 22.99 -13.97
C GLY A 287 3.89 21.87 -13.73
N ASN A 288 2.83 21.78 -14.54
CA ASN A 288 1.73 20.84 -14.32
C ASN A 288 2.08 19.40 -14.73
N TYR A 289 3.04 19.22 -15.64
CA TYR A 289 3.45 17.92 -16.13
C TYR A 289 4.96 17.72 -16.06
N VAL A 290 5.34 16.49 -15.74
CA VAL A 290 6.72 16.02 -15.78
C VAL A 290 6.78 14.80 -16.66
N VAL A 291 7.78 14.73 -17.54
CA VAL A 291 8.06 13.56 -18.37
C VAL A 291 9.41 12.97 -17.98
N GLY A 292 9.52 11.65 -17.95
CA GLY A 292 10.75 10.93 -17.66
C GLY A 292 11.08 9.94 -18.78
N ILE A 293 12.36 9.85 -19.15
CA ILE A 293 12.88 8.86 -20.08
C ILE A 293 13.56 7.74 -19.29
N LYS A 294 13.10 6.51 -19.49
CA LYS A 294 13.64 5.32 -18.83
C LYS A 294 13.98 4.23 -19.86
N PRO A 295 15.25 4.10 -20.27
CA PRO A 295 15.68 3.07 -21.21
C PRO A 295 15.49 1.69 -20.62
N ILE A 296 14.86 0.79 -21.37
CA ILE A 296 14.59 -0.58 -20.93
C ILE A 296 15.71 -1.49 -21.41
N ARG A 297 16.53 -1.97 -20.48
CA ARG A 297 17.69 -2.83 -20.78
C ARG A 297 17.50 -4.23 -20.21
N ARG A 298 17.14 -4.33 -18.92
CA ARG A 298 17.07 -5.62 -18.21
C ARG A 298 15.73 -6.33 -18.40
N LEU A 299 14.67 -5.58 -18.68
CA LEU A 299 13.33 -6.14 -18.94
C LEU A 299 13.11 -6.52 -20.42
N ALA A 300 14.19 -6.59 -21.24
CA ALA A 300 14.10 -6.86 -22.67
C ALA A 300 13.36 -8.17 -23.00
N TYR A 301 13.45 -9.20 -22.15
CA TYR A 301 12.78 -10.49 -22.34
C TYR A 301 11.26 -10.43 -22.14
N ALA A 302 10.75 -9.42 -21.42
CA ALA A 302 9.33 -9.19 -21.20
C ALA A 302 8.71 -8.20 -22.20
N LEU A 303 9.48 -7.76 -23.20
CA LEU A 303 8.97 -6.86 -24.24
C LEU A 303 7.96 -7.59 -25.13
N PRO A 304 6.90 -6.89 -25.57
CA PRO A 304 6.04 -7.35 -26.66
C PRO A 304 6.87 -7.76 -27.88
N GLU A 305 6.43 -8.77 -28.63
CA GLU A 305 7.17 -9.33 -29.78
C GLU A 305 7.64 -8.26 -30.78
N ASN A 306 6.79 -7.27 -31.07
CA ASN A 306 7.09 -6.18 -32.01
C ASN A 306 8.20 -5.21 -31.52
N LEU A 307 8.58 -5.29 -30.24
CA LEU A 307 9.62 -4.49 -29.61
C LEU A 307 10.88 -5.30 -29.24
N LYS A 308 10.84 -6.64 -29.32
CA LYS A 308 12.02 -7.47 -29.04
C LYS A 308 13.15 -7.15 -30.02
N GLY A 309 14.38 -7.12 -29.50
CA GLY A 309 15.59 -6.80 -30.27
C GLY A 309 15.78 -5.30 -30.58
N LYS A 310 14.81 -4.43 -30.26
CA LYS A 310 14.92 -2.98 -30.47
C LYS A 310 15.44 -2.29 -29.20
N LYS A 311 16.05 -1.11 -29.39
CA LYS A 311 16.22 -0.16 -28.29
C LYS A 311 14.85 0.41 -27.93
N VAL A 312 14.51 0.36 -26.65
CA VAL A 312 13.18 0.74 -26.17
C VAL A 312 13.34 1.68 -24.99
N ASP A 313 12.65 2.81 -25.05
CA ASP A 313 12.44 3.69 -23.93
C ASP A 313 11.04 3.52 -23.39
N LYS A 314 10.94 3.46 -22.07
CA LYS A 314 9.69 3.72 -21.37
C LYS A 314 9.58 5.21 -21.09
N ILE A 315 8.51 5.79 -21.61
CA ILE A 315 8.15 7.17 -21.33
C ILE A 315 7.04 7.17 -20.29
N VAL A 316 7.26 7.92 -19.22
CA VAL A 316 6.27 8.13 -18.17
C VAL A 316 6.02 9.63 -18.04
N VAL A 317 4.76 10.03 -18.03
CA VAL A 317 4.35 11.42 -17.81
C VAL A 317 3.48 11.47 -16.57
N TRP A 318 3.80 12.33 -15.63
CA TRP A 318 3.05 12.55 -14.40
C TRP A 318 2.32 13.89 -14.45
N ASP A 319 1.10 13.89 -13.92
CA ASP A 319 0.39 15.11 -13.55
C ASP A 319 0.87 15.52 -12.15
N MET A 320 1.38 16.74 -12.00
CA MET A 320 1.99 17.21 -10.75
C MET A 320 0.96 17.61 -9.69
N LYS A 321 -0.31 17.82 -10.06
CA LYS A 321 -1.39 18.04 -9.10
C LYS A 321 -1.76 16.74 -8.38
N THR A 322 -1.76 15.62 -9.10
CA THR A 322 -2.10 14.31 -8.54
C THR A 322 -0.89 13.45 -8.16
N THR A 323 0.28 13.76 -8.72
CA THR A 323 1.52 12.95 -8.70
C THR A 323 1.38 11.56 -9.31
N PHE A 324 0.28 11.28 -10.02
CA PHE A 324 0.05 10.01 -10.70
C PHE A 324 0.47 10.07 -12.17
N PRO A 325 0.96 8.96 -12.74
CA PRO A 325 1.21 8.88 -14.17
C PRO A 325 -0.08 9.02 -14.99
N VAL A 326 -0.10 9.98 -15.92
CA VAL A 326 -1.11 10.10 -16.97
C VAL A 326 -0.72 9.34 -18.24
N LEU A 327 0.58 9.05 -18.42
CA LEU A 327 1.09 8.20 -19.48
C LEU A 327 2.18 7.26 -18.92
N SER A 328 2.17 6.00 -19.36
CA SER A 328 3.24 5.03 -19.08
C SER A 328 3.30 4.01 -20.20
N ARG A 329 4.18 4.23 -21.20
CA ARG A 329 4.21 3.46 -22.45
C ARG A 329 5.63 3.23 -22.96
N LEU A 330 5.81 2.11 -23.65
CA LEU A 330 7.06 1.72 -24.31
C LEU A 330 7.08 2.21 -25.76
N TYR A 331 8.21 2.75 -26.19
CA TYR A 331 8.43 3.23 -27.55
C TYR A 331 9.75 2.69 -28.11
N PRO A 332 9.79 2.27 -29.38
CA PRO A 332 10.99 1.78 -30.04
C PRO A 332 11.91 2.96 -30.45
N MET A 333 12.51 3.60 -29.45
CA MET A 333 13.44 4.73 -29.64
C MET A 333 14.54 4.70 -28.59
N GLU A 334 15.62 5.43 -28.86
CA GLU A 334 16.68 5.72 -27.91
C GLU A 334 16.82 7.24 -27.78
N SER A 335 16.02 7.80 -26.88
CA SER A 335 15.92 9.22 -26.57
C SER A 335 16.83 9.60 -25.40
N PHE A 336 17.20 10.88 -25.36
CA PHE A 336 18.06 11.39 -24.28
C PHE A 336 17.72 12.82 -23.85
N ILE A 337 16.85 13.53 -24.57
CA ILE A 337 16.32 14.84 -24.18
C ILE A 337 14.80 14.82 -24.35
N PRO A 338 14.03 15.05 -23.28
CA PRO A 338 12.60 15.25 -23.36
C PRO A 338 12.23 16.74 -23.25
N ALA A 339 11.09 17.11 -23.83
CA ALA A 339 10.47 18.42 -23.64
C ALA A 339 8.94 18.31 -23.63
N LEU A 340 8.26 19.22 -22.94
CA LEU A 340 6.80 19.28 -22.86
C LEU A 340 6.31 20.65 -23.30
N SER A 341 5.36 20.66 -24.25
CA SER A 341 4.70 21.86 -24.73
C SER A 341 3.21 21.56 -24.94
N GLY A 342 2.36 22.13 -24.09
CA GLY A 342 0.93 21.82 -24.04
C GLY A 342 0.67 20.32 -23.89
N ASN A 343 -0.06 19.74 -24.86
CA ASN A 343 -0.38 18.31 -24.86
C ASN A 343 0.65 17.42 -25.58
N LYS A 344 1.80 17.98 -25.98
CA LYS A 344 2.82 17.27 -26.76
C LYS A 344 4.09 17.10 -25.95
N ALA A 345 4.68 15.92 -26.06
CA ALA A 345 6.03 15.61 -25.58
C ALA A 345 6.96 15.41 -26.78
N TYR A 346 8.12 16.05 -26.74
CA TYR A 346 9.16 15.96 -27.77
C TYR A 346 10.34 15.17 -27.23
N PHE A 347 10.88 14.26 -28.04
CA PHE A 347 12.01 13.41 -27.67
C PHE A 347 13.10 13.51 -28.72
N VAL A 348 14.24 14.07 -28.33
CA VAL A 348 15.45 14.04 -29.17
C VAL A 348 16.11 12.68 -29.00
N THR A 349 16.32 12.02 -30.12
CA THR A 349 16.83 10.65 -30.21
C THR A 349 18.29 10.63 -30.64
N ARG A 350 19.03 9.59 -30.22
CA ARG A 350 20.47 9.47 -30.49
C ARG A 350 20.79 9.30 -31.97
N ASP A 351 19.85 8.78 -32.76
CA ASP A 351 19.93 8.66 -34.22
C ASP A 351 19.59 9.96 -34.97
N GLY A 352 19.39 11.07 -34.25
CA GLY A 352 19.27 12.39 -34.86
C GLY A 352 17.86 12.75 -35.31
N LYS A 353 16.84 12.21 -34.63
CA LYS A 353 15.45 12.54 -34.87
C LYS A 353 14.81 13.24 -33.68
N VAL A 354 13.73 13.97 -33.93
CA VAL A 354 12.78 14.44 -32.93
C VAL A 354 11.47 13.70 -33.13
N LYS A 355 11.08 12.89 -32.14
CA LYS A 355 9.77 12.23 -32.11
C LYS A 355 8.81 13.05 -31.26
N VAL A 356 7.57 13.20 -31.71
CA VAL A 356 6.52 13.95 -31.03
C VAL A 356 5.41 13.01 -30.63
N ILE A 357 4.99 13.06 -29.37
CA ILE A 357 3.96 12.17 -28.81
C ILE A 357 2.89 13.03 -28.14
N ASP A 358 1.63 12.65 -28.32
CA ASP A 358 0.51 13.19 -27.57
C ASP A 358 0.48 12.59 -26.15
N ILE A 359 0.54 13.43 -25.11
CA ILE A 359 0.68 12.93 -23.73
C ILE A 359 -0.62 12.31 -23.17
N LYS A 360 -1.78 12.63 -23.75
CA LYS A 360 -3.09 12.07 -23.32
C LYS A 360 -3.34 10.71 -23.93
N THR A 361 -3.07 10.56 -25.22
CA THR A 361 -3.35 9.34 -25.99
C THR A 361 -2.14 8.41 -26.10
N GLY A 362 -0.94 8.93 -25.88
CA GLY A 362 0.31 8.22 -26.09
C GLY A 362 0.57 7.83 -27.55
N LYS A 363 -0.06 8.52 -28.52
CA LYS A 363 0.18 8.29 -29.95
C LYS A 363 1.37 9.12 -30.42
N GLU A 364 2.20 8.53 -31.28
CA GLU A 364 3.20 9.26 -32.04
C GLU A 364 2.48 10.15 -33.06
N LEU A 365 2.78 11.44 -33.03
CA LEU A 365 2.16 12.47 -33.87
C LEU A 365 3.04 12.83 -35.06
N ASP A 366 4.35 12.88 -34.85
CA ASP A 366 5.32 13.35 -35.85
C ASP A 366 6.72 12.79 -35.57
N GLU A 367 7.52 12.68 -36.62
CA GLU A 367 8.94 12.32 -36.59
C GLU A 367 9.72 13.18 -37.58
N LYS A 368 10.75 13.87 -37.08
CA LYS A 368 11.57 14.76 -37.90
C LYS A 368 13.05 14.44 -37.80
N ASN A 369 13.71 14.29 -38.95
CA ASN A 369 15.17 14.17 -39.02
C ASN A 369 15.83 15.54 -38.87
N LEU A 370 16.84 15.63 -38.01
CA LEU A 370 17.59 16.87 -37.76
C LEU A 370 18.75 17.08 -38.74
N GLY A 371 19.19 16.04 -39.44
CA GLY A 371 20.34 16.08 -40.36
C GLY A 371 21.69 16.29 -39.66
N LYS A 372 21.72 16.37 -38.32
CA LYS A 372 22.91 16.49 -37.49
C LYS A 372 22.77 15.60 -36.26
N VAL A 373 23.90 15.14 -35.73
CA VAL A 373 23.92 14.30 -34.53
C VAL A 373 23.75 15.16 -33.28
N PRO A 374 22.64 15.02 -32.53
CA PRO A 374 22.37 15.83 -31.35
C PRO A 374 23.24 15.37 -30.16
N SER A 375 23.52 16.30 -29.25
CA SER A 375 24.42 16.07 -28.11
C SER A 375 23.94 16.69 -26.81
N ALA A 376 23.14 17.76 -26.87
CA ALA A 376 22.54 18.43 -25.73
C ALA A 376 21.22 19.06 -26.15
N GLY A 377 20.35 19.40 -25.20
CA GLY A 377 19.18 20.18 -25.54
C GLY A 377 18.35 20.64 -24.36
N LYS A 378 17.61 21.71 -24.59
CA LYS A 378 16.80 22.39 -23.57
C LYS A 378 15.55 22.97 -24.19
N TYR A 379 14.43 22.74 -23.52
CA TYR A 379 13.18 23.40 -23.83
C TYR A 379 13.09 24.77 -23.12
N ILE A 380 12.77 25.81 -23.88
CA ILE A 380 12.75 27.20 -23.44
C ILE A 380 11.64 27.93 -24.20
N ASN A 381 10.58 28.36 -23.50
CA ASN A 381 9.49 29.20 -24.01
C ASN A 381 8.94 28.74 -25.38
N GLY A 382 8.43 27.52 -25.47
CA GLY A 382 7.86 27.00 -26.72
C GLY A 382 8.88 26.61 -27.79
N LYS A 383 10.19 26.65 -27.50
CA LYS A 383 11.25 26.25 -28.42
C LYS A 383 12.15 25.18 -27.82
N LEU A 384 12.61 24.26 -28.65
CA LEU A 384 13.60 23.26 -28.31
C LEU A 384 14.93 23.64 -28.95
N TYR A 385 15.90 23.99 -28.11
CA TYR A 385 17.27 24.27 -28.51
C TYR A 385 18.07 22.97 -28.44
N ILE A 386 18.61 22.53 -29.56
CA ILE A 386 19.29 21.23 -29.69
C ILE A 386 20.73 21.50 -30.12
N GLY A 387 21.67 21.22 -29.23
CA GLY A 387 23.10 21.28 -29.53
C GLY A 387 23.56 20.01 -30.22
N THR A 388 24.54 20.11 -31.10
CA THR A 388 25.04 19.00 -31.92
C THR A 388 26.51 18.70 -31.66
N GLN A 389 26.95 17.53 -32.13
CA GLN A 389 28.36 17.11 -32.03
C GLN A 389 29.31 18.01 -32.85
N ASP A 390 28.82 18.69 -33.89
CA ASP A 390 29.61 19.58 -34.74
C ASP A 390 29.60 21.05 -34.30
N GLY A 391 29.05 21.34 -33.12
CA GLY A 391 29.03 22.70 -32.56
C GLY A 391 27.89 23.60 -33.04
N SER A 392 26.91 23.03 -33.72
CA SER A 392 25.70 23.74 -34.15
C SER A 392 24.60 23.70 -33.09
N VAL A 393 23.76 24.73 -33.09
CA VAL A 393 22.47 24.72 -32.38
C VAL A 393 21.35 24.75 -33.41
N ILE A 394 20.40 23.83 -33.27
CA ILE A 394 19.15 23.77 -34.01
C ILE A 394 18.05 24.29 -33.10
N VAL A 395 17.25 25.24 -33.58
CA VAL A 395 16.08 25.78 -32.88
C VAL A 395 14.83 25.24 -33.55
N LEU A 396 14.07 24.44 -32.79
CA LEU A 396 12.80 23.87 -33.24
C LEU A 396 11.64 24.55 -32.51
N ASN A 397 10.65 25.03 -33.25
CA ASN A 397 9.42 25.57 -32.69
C ASN A 397 8.49 24.41 -32.30
N THR A 398 8.06 24.37 -31.04
CA THR A 398 7.20 23.29 -30.53
C THR A 398 5.70 23.52 -30.77
N LEU A 399 5.29 24.66 -31.30
CA LEU A 399 3.90 24.88 -31.71
C LEU A 399 3.60 24.11 -33.01
N ASP A 400 4.46 24.29 -34.02
CA ASP A 400 4.27 23.77 -35.37
C ASP A 400 5.30 22.71 -35.82
N GLY A 401 6.37 22.47 -35.04
CA GLY A 401 7.42 21.51 -35.36
C GLY A 401 8.45 22.01 -36.38
N SER A 402 8.39 23.27 -36.79
CA SER A 402 9.31 23.86 -37.76
C SER A 402 10.72 24.03 -37.18
N VAL A 403 11.75 23.89 -38.03
CA VAL A 403 13.12 24.25 -37.66
C VAL A 403 13.30 25.71 -38.05
N GLU A 404 13.39 26.59 -37.07
CA GLU A 404 13.48 28.03 -37.28
C GLU A 404 14.90 28.46 -37.63
N LYS A 405 15.90 27.80 -37.04
CA LYS A 405 17.30 28.19 -37.20
C LYS A 405 18.24 27.01 -37.03
N ILE A 406 19.32 27.01 -37.80
CA ILE A 406 20.50 26.18 -37.58
C ILE A 406 21.71 27.12 -37.63
N GLN A 407 22.47 27.19 -36.54
CA GLN A 407 23.63 28.08 -36.46
C GLN A 407 24.80 27.38 -35.80
N LYS A 408 25.98 27.42 -36.45
CA LYS A 408 27.23 26.98 -35.84
C LYS A 408 27.70 28.05 -34.84
N LEU A 409 27.84 27.66 -33.58
CA LEU A 409 28.33 28.54 -32.51
C LEU A 409 29.70 28.11 -31.98
N HIS A 410 29.96 26.80 -32.02
CA HIS A 410 31.14 26.17 -31.44
C HIS A 410 31.90 25.38 -32.51
N ASP A 411 33.19 25.12 -32.24
CA ASP A 411 34.03 24.25 -33.09
C ASP A 411 34.12 22.83 -32.55
N GLY A 412 33.54 22.59 -31.37
CA GLY A 412 33.43 21.28 -30.73
C GLY A 412 31.99 20.91 -30.38
N LYS A 413 31.83 19.69 -29.85
CA LYS A 413 30.55 19.16 -29.38
C LYS A 413 29.96 20.06 -28.31
N ILE A 414 28.70 20.45 -28.49
CA ILE A 414 27.93 21.13 -27.44
C ILE A 414 27.56 20.12 -26.37
N THR A 415 27.95 20.39 -25.13
CA THR A 415 27.74 19.49 -23.99
C THR A 415 26.54 19.86 -23.14
N ASP A 416 26.17 21.14 -23.11
CA ASP A 416 25.05 21.65 -22.32
C ASP A 416 24.44 22.90 -22.96
N ILE A 417 23.13 23.06 -22.76
CA ILE A 417 22.36 24.25 -23.13
C ILE A 417 21.50 24.64 -21.93
N GLN A 418 21.67 25.88 -21.46
CA GLN A 418 20.88 26.44 -20.37
C GLN A 418 20.27 27.79 -20.78
N SER A 419 19.36 28.30 -19.94
CA SER A 419 18.79 29.64 -20.08
C SER A 419 19.03 30.45 -18.82
N SER A 420 19.09 31.79 -18.96
CA SER A 420 18.90 32.66 -17.80
C SER A 420 17.53 32.45 -17.17
N LYS A 421 17.36 32.81 -15.89
CA LYS A 421 16.09 32.66 -15.16
C LYS A 421 14.91 33.29 -15.89
N ASP A 422 15.12 34.48 -16.45
CA ASP A 422 14.15 35.25 -17.24
C ASP A 422 14.10 34.89 -18.73
N LYS A 423 14.83 33.84 -19.14
CA LYS A 423 14.84 33.30 -20.51
C LYS A 423 15.33 34.25 -21.61
N THR A 424 15.93 35.38 -21.25
CA THR A 424 16.46 36.32 -22.26
C THR A 424 17.83 35.93 -22.80
N LEU A 425 18.50 34.95 -22.20
CA LEU A 425 19.80 34.46 -22.62
C LEU A 425 19.79 32.94 -22.79
N ILE A 426 20.52 32.47 -23.80
CA ILE A 426 20.86 31.08 -24.05
C ILE A 426 22.36 30.90 -23.78
N ILE A 427 22.71 29.89 -23.01
CA ILE A 427 24.08 29.58 -22.62
C ILE A 427 24.44 28.22 -23.21
N THR A 428 25.46 28.18 -24.06
CA THR A 428 25.96 26.94 -24.66
C THR A 428 27.37 26.65 -24.16
N ALA A 429 27.61 25.42 -23.72
CA ALA A 429 28.91 24.93 -23.28
C ALA A 429 29.45 23.89 -24.27
N SER A 430 30.77 23.85 -24.49
CA SER A 430 31.37 23.02 -25.52
C SER A 430 32.68 22.36 -25.10
N THR A 431 32.96 21.23 -25.76
CA THR A 431 34.26 20.55 -25.66
C THR A 431 35.40 21.35 -26.32
N ASP A 432 35.13 22.40 -27.09
CA ASP A 432 36.17 23.32 -27.59
C ASP A 432 36.77 24.22 -26.48
N GLY A 433 36.23 24.13 -25.26
CA GLY A 433 36.71 24.89 -24.11
C GLY A 433 36.16 26.31 -24.03
N SER A 434 35.02 26.56 -24.65
CA SER A 434 34.30 27.82 -24.56
C SER A 434 32.86 27.68 -24.07
N VAL A 435 32.35 28.78 -23.51
CA VAL A 435 30.95 29.01 -23.18
C VAL A 435 30.49 30.25 -23.94
N ILE A 436 29.37 30.16 -24.65
CA ILE A 436 28.79 31.28 -25.38
C ILE A 436 27.45 31.67 -24.74
N LEU A 437 27.33 32.96 -24.41
CA LEU A 437 26.08 33.59 -24.02
C LEU A 437 25.52 34.27 -25.26
N SER A 438 24.28 33.96 -25.60
CA SER A 438 23.59 34.49 -26.77
C SER A 438 22.17 34.92 -26.44
N LYS A 439 21.58 35.75 -27.31
CA LYS A 439 20.13 36.01 -27.29
C LYS A 439 19.35 34.76 -27.73
N PRO A 440 18.03 34.68 -27.54
CA PRO A 440 17.21 33.53 -27.95
C PRO A 440 17.23 33.26 -29.46
N ASP A 441 17.54 34.26 -30.28
CA ASP A 441 17.77 34.14 -31.72
C ASP A 441 19.17 33.58 -32.06
N LEU A 442 19.97 33.18 -31.07
CA LEU A 442 21.35 32.71 -31.16
C LEU A 442 22.38 33.76 -31.60
N SER A 443 22.04 35.04 -31.55
CA SER A 443 23.01 36.14 -31.71
C SER A 443 23.99 36.14 -30.51
N PRO A 444 25.30 35.89 -30.71
CA PRO A 444 26.26 35.85 -29.60
C PRO A 444 26.42 37.22 -28.93
N ILE A 445 26.43 37.23 -27.60
CA ILE A 445 26.67 38.42 -26.78
C ILE A 445 28.08 38.37 -26.19
N LYS A 446 28.48 37.22 -25.66
CA LYS A 446 29.77 37.05 -24.99
C LYS A 446 30.29 35.63 -25.15
N THR A 447 31.58 35.50 -25.43
CA THR A 447 32.30 34.22 -25.46
C THR A 447 33.31 34.18 -24.32
N VAL A 448 33.22 33.17 -23.49
CA VAL A 448 34.17 32.91 -22.39
C VAL A 448 35.00 31.70 -22.76
N LYS A 449 36.32 31.87 -22.91
CA LYS A 449 37.26 30.78 -23.18
C LYS A 449 37.97 30.38 -21.90
N VAL A 450 37.86 29.10 -21.54
CA VAL A 450 38.55 28.49 -20.39
C VAL A 450 39.70 27.56 -20.80
N GLY A 451 39.83 27.24 -22.09
CA GLY A 451 40.98 26.49 -22.63
C GLY A 451 40.98 24.99 -22.31
N ILE A 452 39.92 24.49 -21.68
CA ILE A 452 39.71 23.07 -21.38
C ILE A 452 38.24 22.72 -21.61
N LYS A 453 37.97 21.48 -22.04
CA LYS A 453 36.61 20.96 -22.29
C LYS A 453 35.65 21.36 -21.18
N VAL A 454 34.57 22.03 -21.55
CA VAL A 454 33.47 22.40 -20.66
C VAL A 454 32.39 21.34 -20.74
N TYR A 455 31.81 20.97 -19.61
CA TYR A 455 30.71 20.00 -19.53
C TYR A 455 29.36 20.66 -19.29
N SER A 456 29.31 21.66 -18.43
CA SER A 456 28.08 22.40 -18.11
C SER A 456 28.43 23.85 -17.79
N ALA A 457 27.50 24.75 -18.07
CA ALA A 457 27.61 26.14 -17.67
C ALA A 457 26.25 26.69 -17.27
N ASN A 458 26.22 27.52 -16.24
CA ASN A 458 24.99 28.13 -15.75
C ASN A 458 25.22 29.57 -15.32
N ILE A 459 24.24 30.44 -15.55
CA ILE A 459 24.30 31.85 -15.21
C ILE A 459 23.47 32.11 -13.95
N SER A 460 23.95 32.99 -13.07
CA SER A 460 23.22 33.34 -11.85
C SER A 460 21.92 34.11 -12.16
N PRO A 461 20.92 34.10 -11.27
CA PRO A 461 19.63 34.77 -11.48
C PRO A 461 19.71 36.24 -11.91
N LEU A 462 20.61 37.02 -11.32
CA LEU A 462 20.87 38.44 -11.63
C LEU A 462 21.82 38.63 -12.81
N LYS A 463 22.34 37.53 -13.40
CA LYS A 463 23.29 37.53 -14.52
C LYS A 463 24.63 38.19 -14.21
N GLU A 464 25.00 38.19 -12.94
CA GLU A 464 26.28 38.74 -12.47
C GLU A 464 27.40 37.70 -12.53
N LYS A 465 27.06 36.42 -12.42
CA LYS A 465 28.03 35.32 -12.36
C LYS A 465 27.76 34.26 -13.42
N LEU A 466 28.83 33.66 -13.93
CA LEU A 466 28.80 32.48 -14.80
C LEU A 466 29.61 31.36 -14.16
N ALA A 467 28.95 30.24 -13.84
CA ALA A 467 29.60 29.02 -13.41
C ALA A 467 29.94 28.15 -14.63
N VAL A 468 31.16 27.61 -14.65
CA VAL A 468 31.71 26.82 -15.77
C VAL A 468 32.31 25.53 -15.22
N GLY A 469 31.64 24.41 -15.49
CA GLY A 469 32.03 23.08 -15.05
C GLY A 469 32.99 22.42 -16.03
N ARG A 470 34.19 22.10 -15.58
CA ARG A 470 35.32 21.72 -16.43
C ARG A 470 35.63 20.23 -16.33
N TRP A 471 36.30 19.71 -17.37
CA TRP A 471 36.74 18.31 -17.43
C TRP A 471 37.68 17.90 -16.28
N ASP A 472 38.48 18.83 -15.76
CA ASP A 472 39.42 18.60 -14.66
C ASP A 472 38.76 18.52 -13.27
N LYS A 473 37.44 18.28 -13.22
CA LYS A 473 36.66 18.13 -11.98
C LYS A 473 36.69 19.40 -11.13
N SER A 474 36.57 20.54 -11.78
CA SER A 474 36.50 21.82 -11.11
C SER A 474 35.40 22.70 -11.72
N VAL A 475 35.02 23.73 -10.98
CA VAL A 475 34.11 24.76 -11.44
C VAL A 475 34.75 26.12 -11.23
N ASP A 476 34.84 26.92 -12.28
CA ASP A 476 35.15 28.35 -12.14
C ASP A 476 33.85 29.15 -12.13
N VAL A 477 33.74 30.09 -11.21
CA VAL A 477 32.67 31.08 -11.19
C VAL A 477 33.27 32.42 -11.55
N LEU A 478 32.89 32.94 -12.71
CA LEU A 478 33.37 34.20 -13.26
C LEU A 478 32.37 35.31 -12.94
N ASP A 479 32.89 36.48 -12.57
CA ASP A 479 32.14 37.72 -12.57
C ASP A 479 31.97 38.20 -14.01
N LEU A 480 30.73 38.37 -14.47
CA LEU A 480 30.43 38.69 -15.86
C LEU A 480 30.72 40.14 -16.22
N LYS A 481 30.77 41.05 -15.25
CA LYS A 481 31.09 42.47 -15.47
C LYS A 481 32.58 42.67 -15.73
N THR A 482 33.42 42.04 -14.91
CA THR A 482 34.89 42.15 -14.95
C THR A 482 35.55 41.09 -15.83
N GLY A 483 34.88 39.95 -16.04
CA GLY A 483 35.44 38.78 -16.71
C GLY A 483 36.45 37.99 -15.87
N LYS A 484 36.68 38.37 -14.61
CA LYS A 484 37.63 37.69 -13.71
C LYS A 484 36.97 36.52 -12.99
N VAL A 485 37.78 35.53 -12.61
CA VAL A 485 37.33 34.43 -11.75
C VAL A 485 37.08 35.00 -10.35
N ALA A 486 35.82 34.95 -9.90
CA ALA A 486 35.44 35.34 -8.55
C ALA A 486 35.86 34.29 -7.52
N TYR A 487 35.64 33.01 -7.84
CA TYR A 487 36.14 31.87 -7.06
C TYR A 487 36.19 30.60 -7.92
N SER A 488 36.95 29.62 -7.45
CA SER A 488 37.04 28.28 -8.06
C SER A 488 36.73 27.20 -7.02
N ILE A 489 35.91 26.23 -7.41
CA ILE A 489 35.71 24.98 -6.69
C ILE A 489 36.63 23.94 -7.34
N LYS A 490 37.59 23.40 -6.57
CA LYS A 490 38.60 22.45 -7.07
C LYS A 490 38.43 21.08 -6.42
N ASN A 491 38.99 20.06 -7.05
CA ASN A 491 39.02 18.69 -6.53
C ASN A 491 37.63 18.11 -6.26
N LEU A 492 36.65 18.39 -7.13
CA LEU A 492 35.39 17.63 -7.10
C LEU A 492 35.74 16.15 -7.34
N ARG A 493 35.01 15.25 -6.67
CA ARG A 493 35.30 13.82 -6.78
C ARG A 493 35.02 13.32 -8.20
N PHE A 494 33.97 13.87 -8.83
CA PHE A 494 33.58 13.59 -10.21
C PHE A 494 33.39 14.86 -11.04
N VAL A 495 33.28 14.69 -12.36
CA VAL A 495 33.07 15.79 -13.29
C VAL A 495 31.65 16.36 -13.10
N PRO A 496 31.50 17.69 -12.93
CA PRO A 496 30.19 18.32 -12.80
C PRO A 496 29.50 18.38 -14.16
N ILE A 497 28.64 17.40 -14.45
CA ILE A 497 27.90 17.32 -15.72
C ILE A 497 26.69 18.25 -15.77
N SER A 498 26.31 18.85 -14.64
CA SER A 498 25.18 19.78 -14.54
C SER A 498 25.42 20.77 -13.41
N LEU A 499 25.16 22.04 -13.69
CA LEU A 499 25.31 23.16 -12.75
C LEU A 499 24.00 23.96 -12.68
N VAL A 500 23.62 24.41 -11.49
CA VAL A 500 22.50 25.34 -11.32
C VAL A 500 22.72 26.29 -10.15
N PHE A 501 22.57 27.59 -10.38
CA PHE A 501 22.47 28.58 -9.32
C PHE A 501 21.06 28.54 -8.70
N ALA A 502 21.01 28.44 -7.38
CA ALA A 502 19.77 28.62 -6.61
C ALA A 502 19.51 30.12 -6.37
N ASP A 503 20.57 30.84 -6.03
CA ASP A 503 20.62 32.29 -5.90
C ASP A 503 22.03 32.79 -6.30
N GLU A 504 22.38 34.04 -6.00
CA GLU A 504 23.69 34.60 -6.34
C GLU A 504 24.87 34.00 -5.56
N GLU A 505 24.60 33.36 -4.43
CA GLU A 505 25.63 32.80 -3.55
C GLU A 505 25.68 31.27 -3.66
N ILE A 506 24.53 30.63 -3.87
CA ILE A 506 24.36 29.19 -3.81
C ILE A 506 24.45 28.59 -5.21
N LEU A 507 25.49 27.79 -5.43
CA LEU A 507 25.70 26.99 -6.62
C LEU A 507 25.58 25.50 -6.28
N ILE A 508 24.82 24.77 -7.09
CA ILE A 508 24.63 23.33 -6.96
C ILE A 508 25.32 22.66 -8.14
N THR A 509 26.14 21.66 -7.84
CA THR A 509 26.84 20.85 -8.85
C THR A 509 26.33 19.43 -8.79
N ALA A 510 26.14 18.79 -9.95
CA ALA A 510 25.72 17.40 -10.02
C ALA A 510 26.58 16.59 -11.00
N SER A 511 26.84 15.35 -10.60
CA SER A 511 27.62 14.35 -11.33
C SER A 511 26.73 13.34 -12.06
N SER A 512 27.32 12.32 -12.67
CA SER A 512 26.61 11.36 -13.52
C SER A 512 25.86 10.28 -12.74
N MET A 513 24.95 9.59 -13.42
CA MET A 513 24.24 8.42 -12.90
C MET A 513 25.19 7.27 -12.46
N GLU A 514 26.34 7.16 -13.10
CA GLU A 514 27.36 6.15 -12.78
C GLU A 514 28.10 6.50 -11.48
N ASN A 515 28.26 7.80 -11.22
CA ASN A 515 28.98 8.35 -10.08
C ASN A 515 28.11 9.43 -9.42
N PRO A 516 27.01 9.02 -8.74
CA PRO A 516 26.00 9.95 -8.27
C PRO A 516 26.52 10.80 -7.12
N GLU A 517 26.62 12.10 -7.35
CA GLU A 517 27.01 13.09 -6.35
C GLU A 517 26.33 14.42 -6.68
N ILE A 518 25.81 15.08 -5.65
CA ILE A 518 25.35 16.46 -5.71
C ILE A 518 26.03 17.20 -4.57
N ASP A 519 26.62 18.35 -4.86
CA ASP A 519 27.27 19.19 -3.87
C ASP A 519 26.66 20.59 -3.92
N ILE A 520 26.49 21.20 -2.75
CA ILE A 520 25.95 22.55 -2.60
C ILE A 520 27.06 23.45 -2.05
N PHE A 521 27.35 24.51 -2.79
CA PHE A 521 28.39 25.48 -2.46
C PHE A 521 27.76 26.83 -2.22
N LYS A 522 28.23 27.53 -1.19
CA LYS A 522 27.94 28.94 -0.95
C LYS A 522 29.21 29.75 -1.19
N ASN A 523 29.22 30.59 -2.23
CA ASN A 523 30.38 31.40 -2.63
C ASN A 523 31.69 30.59 -2.72
N GLY A 524 31.62 29.37 -3.28
CA GLY A 524 32.76 28.47 -3.43
C GLY A 524 33.06 27.58 -2.22
N HIS A 525 32.45 27.85 -1.06
CA HIS A 525 32.59 27.02 0.12
C HIS A 525 31.54 25.92 0.14
N LEU A 526 31.99 24.68 0.30
CA LEU A 526 31.12 23.52 0.38
C LEU A 526 30.26 23.61 1.65
N MET A 527 28.94 23.71 1.48
CA MET A 527 27.98 23.73 2.58
C MET A 527 27.57 22.31 2.96
N LYS A 528 27.34 21.46 1.95
CA LYS A 528 26.80 20.12 2.13
C LYS A 528 27.22 19.24 0.97
N LYS A 529 27.82 18.08 1.28
CA LYS A 529 27.96 17.00 0.31
C LYS A 529 26.71 16.15 0.35
N TRP A 530 26.03 16.01 -0.78
CA TRP A 530 24.93 15.08 -0.91
C TRP A 530 25.46 13.73 -1.40
N ILE A 531 26.29 13.12 -0.55
CA ILE A 531 26.68 11.73 -0.70
C ILE A 531 25.73 10.93 0.19
N GLN A 532 24.60 10.48 -0.36
CA GLN A 532 23.85 9.38 0.27
C GLN A 532 24.40 8.04 -0.25
N THR A 533 25.71 7.80 -0.09
CA THR A 533 26.19 6.41 -0.01
C THR A 533 25.92 5.95 1.41
N ILE A 534 24.87 5.16 1.59
CA ILE A 534 24.80 4.25 2.75
C ILE A 534 25.89 3.19 2.51
N LYS A 535 26.77 3.01 3.49
CA LYS A 535 27.56 1.78 3.62
C LYS A 535 26.62 0.62 3.90
#